data_AF-A0AB33C6I9-F1
#
_entry.id   AF-A0AB33C6I9-F1
#
_cell.length_a   1.000
_cell.length_b   1.000
_cell.length_c   1.000
_cell.angle_alpha   90.00
_cell.angle_beta   90.00
_cell.angle_gamma   90.00
#
_symmetry.space_group_name_H-M   'P 1'
#
loop_
_entity.id
_entity.type
_entity.pdbx_description
1 polymer ?
#
loop_
_entity_poly.entity_id
_entity_poly.type
_entity_poly.pdbx_seq_one_letter_code
_entity_poly.pdbx_strand_id
1 'polypeptide(L)' 'MKKMQELKEEFRKIHETSENPTEGLLSISEWLAKSSSIFTKSCQTIRNWFGEIIAFYERPYTIVNSDLSWRLLFIL' A
#
# COMPACT_ATOMS: atom_id res chain seq x y z
N MET A 1 15.75 1.44 -14.63
CA MET A 1 14.87 2.44 -13.99
C MET A 1 13.39 2.31 -14.37
N LYS A 2 13.02 1.95 -15.60
CA LYS A 2 11.61 1.79 -16.04
C LYS A 2 10.75 0.92 -15.09
N LYS A 3 11.24 -0.26 -14.73
CA LYS A 3 10.53 -1.21 -13.84
C LYS A 3 10.28 -0.70 -12.43
N MET A 4 11.15 0.18 -11.91
CA MET A 4 10.97 0.80 -10.60
C MET A 4 9.83 1.83 -10.63
N GLN A 5 9.77 2.63 -11.69
CA GLN A 5 8.70 3.62 -11.89
C GLN A 5 7.34 2.95 -12.12
N GLU A 6 7.31 1.87 -12.92
CA GLU A 6 6.09 1.06 -13.13
C GLU A 6 5.53 0.52 -11.82
N LEU A 7 6.38 -0.01 -10.93
CA LEU A 7 5.96 -0.52 -9.62
C LEU A 7 5.47 0.58 -8.68
N LYS A 8 6.06 1.79 -8.72
CA LYS A 8 5.55 2.93 -7.94
C LYS A 8 4.17 3.34 -8.39
N GLU A 9 3.96 3.41 -9.71
CA GLU A 9 2.66 3.77 -10.29
C GLU A 9 1.60 2.71 -10.02
N GLU A 10 1.98 1.42 -10.04
CA GLU A 10 1.10 0.32 -9.66
C GLU A 10 0.64 0.44 -8.21
N PHE A 11 1.57 0.70 -7.28
CA PHE A 11 1.22 0.92 -5.86
C PHE A 11 0.29 2.13 -5.67
N ARG A 12 0.57 3.23 -6.37
CA ARG A 12 -0.27 4.43 -6.33
C ARG A 12 -1.70 4.13 -6.77
N LYS A 13 -1.88 3.38 -7.86
CA LYS A 13 -3.21 2.98 -8.34
C LYS A 13 -3.96 2.15 -7.31
N ILE A 14 -3.31 1.18 -6.68
CA ILE A 14 -3.93 0.36 -5.62
C ILE A 14 -4.51 1.23 -4.50
N HIS A 15 -3.78 2.27 -4.10
CA HIS A 15 -4.24 3.20 -3.08
C HIS A 15 -5.36 4.14 -3.56
N GLU A 16 -5.30 4.60 -4.81
CA GLU A 16 -6.28 5.56 -5.36
C GLU A 16 -7.60 4.90 -5.81
N THR A 17 -7.59 3.61 -6.17
CA THR A 17 -8.77 2.95 -6.78
C THR A 17 -9.44 1.89 -5.90
N SER A 18 -8.85 1.55 -4.74
CA SER A 18 -9.43 0.53 -3.86
C SER A 18 -10.58 1.12 -3.04
N GLU A 19 -11.81 0.88 -3.51
CA GLU A 19 -13.05 1.15 -2.78
C GLU A 19 -13.41 0.01 -1.82
N ASN A 20 -12.95 -1.21 -2.14
CA ASN A 20 -13.19 -2.41 -1.34
C ASN A 20 -11.96 -2.76 -0.47
N PRO A 21 -12.11 -2.82 0.86
CA PRO A 21 -11.08 -3.23 1.81
C PRO A 21 -10.33 -4.51 1.47
N THR A 22 -11.07 -5.57 1.14
CA THR A 22 -10.51 -6.90 0.83
C THR A 22 -9.72 -6.88 -0.46
N GLU A 23 -10.21 -6.17 -1.48
CA GLU A 23 -9.54 -6.03 -2.78
C GLU A 23 -8.26 -5.19 -2.66
N GLY A 24 -8.27 -4.15 -1.84
CA GLY A 24 -7.09 -3.33 -1.55
C GLY A 24 -5.99 -4.12 -0.86
N LEU A 25 -6.35 -4.88 0.18
CA LEU A 25 -5.40 -5.74 0.90
C LEU A 25 -4.82 -6.84 0.02
N LEU A 26 -5.65 -7.48 -0.82
CA LEU A 26 -5.19 -8.47 -1.78
C LEU A 26 -4.20 -7.85 -2.77
N SER A 27 -4.54 -6.70 -3.35
CA SER A 27 -3.68 -5.98 -4.31
C SER A 27 -2.34 -5.55 -3.69
N ILE A 28 -2.34 -5.07 -2.44
CA ILE A 28 -1.10 -4.76 -1.70
C ILE A 28 -0.25 -6.02 -1.52
N SER A 29 -0.87 -7.17 -1.21
CA SER A 29 -0.14 -8.43 -1.03
C SER A 29 0.54 -8.91 -2.32
N GLU A 30 -0.15 -8.81 -3.46
CA GLU A 30 0.38 -9.15 -4.78
C GLU A 30 1.52 -8.21 -5.16
N TRP A 31 1.33 -6.91 -4.93
CA TRP A 31 2.35 -5.91 -5.18
C TRP A 31 3.59 -6.15 -4.32
N LEU A 32 3.45 -6.51 -3.03
CA LEU A 32 4.57 -6.83 -2.14
C LEU A 32 5.38 -8.03 -2.62
N ALA A 33 4.73 -9.06 -3.16
CA ALA A 33 5.41 -10.21 -3.74
C ALA A 33 6.25 -9.79 -4.95
N LYS A 34 5.66 -9.01 -5.86
CA LYS A 34 6.27 -8.53 -7.12
C LYS A 34 7.42 -7.54 -6.89
N SER A 35 7.29 -6.66 -5.89
CA SER A 35 8.20 -5.54 -5.62
C SER A 35 9.34 -5.88 -4.68
N SER A 36 9.28 -7.01 -3.96
CA SER A 36 10.22 -7.40 -2.90
C SER A 36 11.71 -7.36 -3.29
N SER A 37 12.05 -7.68 -4.54
CA SER A 37 13.43 -7.68 -5.05
C SER A 37 13.97 -6.28 -5.38
N ILE A 38 13.09 -5.31 -5.61
CA ILE A 38 13.45 -3.93 -5.98
C ILE A 38 13.31 -3.00 -4.77
N PHE A 39 12.26 -3.20 -3.98
CA PHE A 39 11.87 -2.36 -2.84
C PHE A 39 11.95 -3.12 -1.53
N THR A 40 13.04 -3.85 -1.29
CA THR A 40 13.17 -4.76 -0.14
C THR A 40 12.90 -4.07 1.20
N LYS A 41 13.46 -2.88 1.43
CA LYS A 41 13.25 -2.11 2.67
C LYS A 41 11.82 -1.60 2.79
N SER A 42 11.26 -1.03 1.72
CA SER A 42 9.88 -0.55 1.70
C SER A 42 8.87 -1.67 1.93
N CYS A 43 9.08 -2.83 1.29
CA CYS A 43 8.26 -4.02 1.51
C CYS A 43 8.34 -4.52 2.94
N GLN A 44 9.52 -4.47 3.56
CA GLN A 44 9.68 -4.83 4.96
C GLN A 44 8.92 -3.86 5.87
N THR A 45 9.00 -2.55 5.60
CA THR A 45 8.22 -1.55 6.33
C THR A 45 6.73 -1.85 6.19
N ILE A 46 6.19 -1.99 4.97
CA ILE A 46 4.77 -2.27 4.76
C ILE A 46 4.32 -3.55 5.50
N ARG A 47 5.14 -4.62 5.50
CA ARG A 47 4.85 -5.84 6.29
C ARG A 47 4.81 -5.59 7.79
N ASN A 48 5.74 -4.79 8.31
CA ASN A 48 5.76 -4.46 9.75
C ASN A 48 4.51 -3.67 10.17
N TRP A 49 3.97 -2.85 9.26
CA TRP A 49 2.77 -2.03 9.50
C TRP A 49 1.47 -2.69 8.98
N PHE A 50 1.52 -3.96 8.54
CA PHE A 50 0.40 -4.58 7.83
C PHE A 50 -0.88 -4.66 8.67
N GLY A 51 -0.76 -4.86 9.99
CA GLY A 51 -1.91 -4.83 10.89
C GLY A 51 -2.60 -3.47 10.96
N GLU A 52 -1.85 -2.37 10.87
CA GLU A 52 -2.41 -1.02 10.83
C GLU A 52 -3.05 -0.70 9.48
N ILE A 53 -2.50 -1.24 8.40
CA ILE A 53 -3.09 -1.13 7.05
C ILE A 53 -4.44 -1.86 6.99
N ILE A 54 -4.54 -3.06 7.55
CA ILE A 54 -5.82 -3.78 7.67
C ILE A 54 -6.83 -2.96 8.48
N ALA A 55 -6.41 -2.44 9.64
CA ALA A 55 -7.26 -1.62 10.48
C ALA A 55 -7.70 -0.30 9.81
N PHE A 56 -6.92 0.23 8.85
CA PHE A 56 -7.32 1.36 8.01
C PHE A 56 -8.45 0.98 7.06
N TYR A 57 -8.32 -0.14 6.36
CA TYR A 57 -9.31 -0.62 5.40
C TYR A 57 -10.62 -1.09 6.05
N GLU A 58 -10.58 -1.62 7.27
CA GLU A 58 -11.79 -2.08 7.99
C GLU A 58 -12.63 -0.94 8.58
N ARG A 59 -12.12 0.29 8.66
CA ARG A 59 -12.86 1.41 9.26
C ARG A 59 -13.82 2.07 8.26
N PRO A 60 -15.09 2.29 8.61
CA PRO A 60 -15.99 3.11 7.79
C PRO A 60 -15.47 4.56 7.74
N TYR A 61 -15.35 5.12 6.52
CA TYR A 61 -14.79 6.44 6.14
C TYR A 61 -15.40 7.67 6.84
N THR A 62 -15.38 7.73 8.18
CA THR A 62 -16.05 8.81 8.94
C THR A 62 -15.15 9.59 9.89
N ILE A 63 -13.86 9.25 10.01
CA ILE A 63 -12.92 10.05 10.81
C ILE A 63 -11.61 10.21 10.04
N VAL A 64 -11.24 11.48 9.86
CA VAL A 64 -10.11 12.03 9.10
C VAL A 64 -8.85 11.16 9.17
N ASN A 65 -8.48 10.51 8.06
CA ASN A 65 -7.25 9.72 7.92
C ASN A 65 -6.32 10.33 6.86
N SER A 66 -5.98 11.61 7.00
CA SER A 66 -4.91 12.20 6.18
C SER A 66 -3.54 11.57 6.50
N ASP A 67 -3.26 11.24 7.77
CA ASP A 67 -1.91 10.89 8.22
C ASP A 67 -1.40 9.51 7.74
N LEU A 68 -2.27 8.49 7.70
CA LEU A 68 -1.91 7.16 7.19
C LEU A 68 -1.77 7.11 5.66
N SER A 69 -2.57 7.91 4.94
CA SER A 69 -2.46 8.04 3.49
C SER A 69 -1.09 8.61 3.08
N TRP A 70 -0.63 9.66 3.77
CA TRP A 70 0.71 10.21 3.53
C TRP A 70 1.81 9.21 3.88
N ARG A 71 1.69 8.48 5.00
CA ARG A 71 2.68 7.47 5.38
C ARG A 71 2.86 6.37 4.34
N LEU A 72 1.78 5.88 3.73
CA LEU A 72 1.86 4.88 2.67
C LEU A 72 2.50 5.43 1.38
N LEU A 73 2.19 6.67 1.01
CA LEU A 73 2.78 7.35 -0.16
C LEU A 73 4.29 7.63 -0.02
N PHE A 74 4.80 7.83 1.19
CA PHE A 74 6.23 8.10 1.44
C PHE A 74 7.11 6.85 1.58
N ILE A 75 6.53 5.64 1.66
CA ILE A 75 7.30 4.40 1.83
C ILE A 75 8.02 3.96 0.53
N LEU A 76 7.67 4.54 -0.62
CA LEU A 76 8.19 4.18 -1.94
C LEU A 76 8.98 5.28 -2.66
#